data_AF-A0A9W4PLT6-F1
#
_entry.id   AF-A0A9W4PLT6-F1
#
_cell.length_a   1.000
_cell.length_b   1.000
_cell.length_c   1.000
_cell.angle_alpha   90.00
_cell.angle_beta   90.00
_cell.angle_gamma   90.00
#
_symmetry.space_group_name_H-M   'P 1'
#
loop_
_entity.id
_entity.type
_entity.pdbx_description
1 polymer ?
#
loop_
_entity_poly.entity_id
_entity_poly.type
_entity_poly.pdbx_seq_one_letter_code
_entity_poly.pdbx_strand_id
1 'polypeptide(L)' 'MNIQQPHDETEFVTIIGADMTEIHRTFQEQGLSGRQFAIVHRAGRHSFTMANADGGQPMFGGQQLIAATFARRAAG' A
#
# COMPACT_ATOMS: atom_id res chain seq x y z
N MET A 1 8.97 -7.61 -26.67
CA MET A 1 7.88 -6.61 -26.63
C MET A 1 8.24 -5.58 -25.57
N ASN A 2 8.48 -4.34 -25.96
CA ASN A 2 8.72 -3.25 -25.02
C ASN A 2 7.36 -2.63 -24.66
N ILE A 3 6.78 -3.06 -23.54
CA ILE A 3 5.57 -2.43 -23.02
C ILE A 3 5.93 -1.08 -22.43
N GLN A 4 5.94 -0.05 -23.27
CA GLN A 4 5.97 1.33 -22.78
C GLN A 4 4.63 1.57 -22.08
N GLN A 5 4.56 1.31 -20.77
CA GLN A 5 3.42 1.71 -19.97
C GLN A 5 3.37 3.24 -19.98
N PRO A 6 2.23 3.85 -20.35
CA PRO A 6 2.06 5.29 -20.22
C PRO A 6 2.37 5.66 -18.78
N HIS A 7 3.31 6.60 -18.59
CA HIS A 7 3.72 7.11 -17.30
C HIS A 7 2.63 8.05 -16.78
N ASP A 8 1.48 7.48 -16.48
CA ASP A 8 0.61 8.10 -15.51
C ASP A 8 1.31 7.93 -14.17
N GLU A 9 1.98 9.01 -13.73
CA GLU A 9 2.66 9.08 -12.44
C GLU A 9 1.62 8.93 -11.34
N THR A 10 1.20 7.70 -11.09
CA THR A 10 0.29 7.34 -10.01
C THR A 10 1.16 7.03 -8.82
N GLU A 11 1.01 7.80 -7.75
CA GLU A 11 1.68 7.53 -6.50
C GLU A 11 0.82 6.61 -5.64
N PHE A 12 1.47 5.66 -4.96
CA PHE A 12 0.80 4.70 -4.10
C PHE A 12 1.34 4.78 -2.67
N VAL A 13 0.44 4.61 -1.71
CA VAL A 13 0.76 4.42 -0.29
C VAL A 13 0.03 3.18 0.19
N THR A 14 0.74 2.24 0.79
CA THR A 14 0.12 1.09 1.46
C THR A 14 0.30 1.23 2.96
N ILE A 15 -0.81 1.17 3.70
CA ILE A 15 -0.80 1.12 5.16
C ILE A 15 -1.13 -0.31 5.58
N ILE A 16 -0.31 -0.85 6.48
CA ILE A 16 -0.46 -2.20 7.05
C ILE A 16 -0.82 -2.05 8.53
N GLY A 17 -1.86 -2.75 8.99
CA GLY A 17 -2.33 -2.69 10.37
C GLY A 17 -3.06 -3.95 10.82
N ALA A 18 -3.39 -4.06 12.12
CA ALA A 18 -4.11 -5.22 12.64
C ALA A 18 -5.57 -5.24 12.19
N ASP A 19 -6.17 -4.06 12.05
CA ASP A 19 -7.53 -3.86 11.56
C ASP A 19 -7.72 -2.53 10.81
N MET A 20 -8.90 -2.33 10.23
CA MET A 20 -9.21 -1.14 9.43
C MET A 20 -9.29 0.15 10.24
N THR A 21 -9.61 0.09 11.54
CA THR A 21 -9.67 1.26 12.42
C THR A 21 -8.29 1.88 12.57
N GLU A 22 -7.27 1.07 12.83
CA GLU A 22 -5.88 1.52 12.91
C GLU A 22 -5.40 2.09 11.58
N ILE A 23 -5.68 1.39 10.47
CA ILE A 23 -5.36 1.86 9.11
C ILE A 23 -6.00 3.22 8.83
N HIS A 24 -7.28 3.39 9.13
CA HIS A 24 -7.98 4.65 8.92
C HIS A 24 -7.42 5.77 9.80
N ARG A 25 -7.08 5.48 11.06
CA ARG A 25 -6.43 6.44 11.95
C ARG A 25 -5.10 6.92 11.37
N THR A 26 -4.24 5.99 10.96
CA THR A 26 -2.96 6.32 10.33
C THR A 26 -3.13 7.09 9.03
N PHE A 27 -4.13 6.76 8.21
CA PHE A 27 -4.46 7.50 6.99
C PHE A 27 -4.78 8.98 7.28
N GLN A 28 -5.54 9.25 8.34
CA GLN A 28 -5.86 10.62 8.77
C GLN A 28 -4.64 11.34 9.35
N GLU A 29 -3.89 10.68 10.24
CA GLU A 29 -2.69 11.24 10.88
C GLU A 29 -1.60 11.62 9.85
N GLN A 30 -1.49 10.87 8.75
CA GLN A 30 -0.59 11.17 7.63
C GLN A 30 -1.13 12.24 6.66
N GLY A 31 -2.34 12.76 6.89
CA GLY A 31 -2.96 13.78 6.03
C GLY A 31 -3.21 13.32 4.59
N LEU A 32 -3.34 12.01 4.36
CA LEU A 32 -3.39 11.43 3.01
C LEU A 32 -4.63 11.87 2.23
N SER A 33 -5.75 12.09 2.93
CA SER A 33 -6.96 12.69 2.36
C SER A 33 -6.69 14.07 1.73
N GLY A 34 -6.00 14.96 2.48
CA GLY A 34 -5.66 16.30 1.99
C GLY A 34 -4.65 16.27 0.83
N ARG A 35 -3.87 15.19 0.72
CA ARG A 35 -2.94 14.92 -0.39
C ARG A 35 -3.60 14.19 -1.56
N GLN A 36 -4.92 14.01 -1.51
CA GLN A 36 -5.75 13.42 -2.57
C GLN A 36 -5.51 11.93 -2.81
N PHE A 37 -5.01 11.21 -1.81
CA PHE A 37 -4.95 9.74 -1.86
C PHE A 37 -6.33 9.14 -1.58
N ALA A 38 -6.76 8.22 -2.43
CA ALA A 38 -8.00 7.47 -2.30
C ALA A 38 -7.73 5.96 -2.36
N ILE A 39 -8.56 5.16 -1.69
CA ILE A 39 -8.37 3.70 -1.65
C ILE A 39 -8.55 3.10 -3.04
N VAL A 40 -7.59 2.29 -3.51
CA VAL A 40 -7.62 1.71 -4.86
C VAL A 40 -8.39 0.40 -4.96
N HIS A 41 -8.47 -0.39 -3.88
CA HIS A 41 -9.23 -1.64 -3.87
C HIS A 41 -9.67 -2.06 -2.45
N ARG A 42 -10.44 -3.14 -2.35
CA ARG A 42 -10.89 -3.73 -1.08
C ARG A 42 -9.71 -4.21 -0.22
N ALA A 43 -9.53 -3.63 0.97
CA ALA A 43 -8.56 -4.11 1.95
C ALA A 43 -8.81 -5.58 2.34
N GLY A 44 -7.73 -6.34 2.53
CA GLY A 44 -7.77 -7.77 2.87
C GLY A 44 -6.62 -8.17 3.79
N ARG A 45 -6.67 -9.40 4.32
CA ARG A 45 -5.60 -9.98 5.14
C ARG A 45 -4.50 -10.59 4.26
N HIS A 46 -3.27 -10.17 4.48
CA HIS A 46 -2.10 -10.50 3.69
C HIS A 46 -0.99 -11.01 4.61
N SER A 47 -0.21 -12.00 4.15
CA SER A 47 1.12 -12.27 4.69
C SER A 47 2.15 -11.50 3.86
N PHE A 48 3.18 -10.97 4.52
CA PHE A 48 4.17 -10.11 3.87
C PHE A 48 5.52 -10.80 3.82
N THR A 49 6.14 -10.80 2.65
CA THR A 49 7.50 -11.32 2.44
C THR A 49 8.31 -10.26 1.72
N MET A 50 9.45 -9.88 2.30
CA MET A 50 10.42 -9.00 1.65
C MET A 50 11.29 -9.85 0.73
N ALA A 51 11.21 -9.63 -0.58
CA ALA A 51 12.08 -10.30 -1.52
C ALA A 51 13.55 -9.88 -1.31
N ASN A 52 14.46 -10.84 -1.40
CA ASN A 52 15.91 -10.64 -1.33
C ASN A 52 16.61 -11.68 -2.21
N ALA A 53 17.95 -11.63 -2.29
CA ALA A 53 18.72 -12.54 -3.14
C ALA A 53 18.55 -14.03 -2.78
N ASP A 54 18.15 -14.33 -1.54
CA ASP A 54 18.05 -15.69 -1.00
C ASP A 54 16.63 -16.28 -1.05
N GLY A 55 15.72 -15.66 -1.81
CA GLY A 55 14.34 -16.17 -2.00
C GLY A 55 13.29 -15.54 -1.11
N GLY A 56 13.66 -14.55 -0.29
CA GLY A 56 12.75 -13.69 0.47
C GLY A 56 12.66 -14.02 1.96
N GLN A 57 12.31 -13.00 2.75
CA GLN A 57 12.21 -13.05 4.20
C GLN A 57 10.78 -12.68 4.66
N PRO A 58 10.07 -13.57 5.40
CA PRO A 58 8.80 -13.22 6.00
C PRO A 58 8.93 -12.00 6.92
N MET A 59 8.04 -11.03 6.74
CA MET A 59 7.94 -9.85 7.60
C MET A 59 6.92 -10.08 8.71
N PHE A 60 6.99 -9.28 9.78
CA PHE A 60 6.03 -9.28 10.89
C PHE A 60 5.83 -10.67 11.53
N GLY A 61 6.91 -11.48 11.60
CA GLY A 61 6.84 -12.85 12.13
C GLY A 61 5.93 -13.79 11.34
N GLY A 62 5.58 -13.47 10.09
CA GLY A 62 4.64 -14.23 9.27
C GLY A 62 3.17 -14.00 9.60
N GLN A 63 2.85 -13.07 10.52
CA GLN A 63 1.47 -12.73 10.87
C GLN A 63 0.70 -12.19 9.66
N GLN A 64 -0.57 -12.57 9.54
CA GLN A 64 -1.48 -11.95 8.58
C GLN A 64 -1.99 -10.61 9.11
N LEU A 65 -1.73 -9.53 8.36
CA LEU A 65 -2.18 -8.16 8.65
C LEU A 65 -3.06 -7.65 7.52
N ILE A 66 -3.83 -6.60 7.79
CA ILE A 66 -4.61 -5.94 6.74
C ILE A 66 -3.69 -4.99 5.97
N ALA A 67 -3.71 -5.06 4.63
CA ALA A 67 -3.13 -4.04 3.77
C ALA A 67 -4.23 -3.24 3.08
N ALA A 68 -4.15 -1.92 3.19
CA ALA A 68 -4.95 -1.00 2.40
C ALA A 68 -4.02 -0.15 1.54
N THR A 69 -4.20 -0.22 0.22
CA THR A 69 -3.45 0.61 -0.73
C THR A 69 -4.30 1.78 -1.15
N PHE A 70 -3.69 2.96 -1.12
CA PHE A 70 -4.25 4.23 -1.56
C PHE A 70 -3.41 4.73 -2.72
N ALA A 71 -4.05 5.40 -3.67
CA ALA A 71 -3.38 6.02 -4.79
C ALA A 71 -3.85 7.45 -4.98
N ARG A 72 -2.96 8.26 -5.55
CA ARG A 72 -3.33 9.54 -6.16
C ARG A 72 -2.70 9.62 -7.53
N ARG A 73 -3.27 10.44 -8.38
CA ARG A 73 -2.62 10.88 -9.60
C ARG A 73 -1.64 11.99 -9.23
N ALA A 74 -0.36 11.82 -9.51
CA ALA A 74 0.59 12.92 -9.41
C ALA A 74 0.19 13.98 -10.45
N ALA A 75 0.29 15.24 -10.07
CA ALA A 75 0.20 16.31 -11.04
C ALA A 75 1.47 16.22 -11.91
N GLY A 76 1.29 15.96 -13.20
CA GLY A 76 2.36 16.09 -14.19
C GLY A 76 2.75 17.54 -14.45
#